data_AF-X6N8R9-F1
#
_entry.id   AF-X6N8R9-F1
#
_cell.length_a   1.000
_cell.length_b   1.000
_cell.length_c   1.000
_cell.angle_alpha   90.00
_cell.angle_beta   90.00
_cell.angle_gamma   90.00
#
_symmetry.space_group_name_H-M   'P 1'
#
loop_
_entity.id
_entity.type
_entity.pdbx_description
1 polymer ?
#
loop_
_entity_poly.entity_id
_entity_poly.type
_entity_poly.pdbx_seq_one_letter_code
_entity_poly.pdbx_strand_id
1 'polypeptide(L)'
;MEKANEMKKRPPNQKKFSAKTLIDLYKTVIKEWDDIKKQLYEQTITGEKLVMKIGLLRHKSEAEIRSQIVLMYEPYTRDGERPILEIREKMQFDRFDYAVQNGTDVSEEELRAFKGIITDLKLRVPTVMNSNEPLEPHTFIQSVKQELQRRTHEMKVDKIKANEADWTNVVRDCHLHARYLDWVKFVGFKVVLINPMCLQELEFLRESATVIKDVFECLESTEALKLLRSVVGVFLPLYKQKHKAVLANPVWEDKDWVTSSNLLISFNLKIQSIVAIWKRDKEKYPKIKPLGVEWLRLIVSNSRVFKECFERFSNDQIFEDHLQSFAANDPVQSVRSSSLMLVRNFVMQMLSTDFENVSKMKERILYMAQHETDEESLKSYNVVCLSWESIVRDVIDPQGWIHQKDKEFLERIRTVHFGDEKLAQRNNYITIGYVKNYGDEKSEGKDQIEVLAHNEFEQLMDRLLLFMTGESESINSEALTTNKGISLMTAQDVYNLFLSFEKQLITAGLKDVGEGLRQLRERNITGKKLISLASDSKGNDILKEMFNSDISEDNPLKQEI
;
A
#
# COMPACT_ATOMS: atom_id res chain seq x y z
N MET A 1 -9.33 11.66 -9.14
CA MET A 1 -8.77 11.46 -7.78
C MET A 1 -8.62 12.78 -7.01
N GLU A 2 -8.12 13.86 -7.62
CA GLU A 2 -8.00 15.19 -6.97
C GLU A 2 -9.33 15.74 -6.42
N LYS A 3 -10.41 15.75 -7.22
CA LYS A 3 -11.73 16.22 -6.75
C LYS A 3 -12.31 15.39 -5.60
N ALA A 4 -12.03 14.08 -5.56
CA ALA A 4 -12.44 13.22 -4.45
C ALA A 4 -11.64 13.49 -3.17
N ASN A 5 -10.36 13.86 -3.31
CA ASN A 5 -9.52 14.31 -2.21
C ASN A 5 -9.89 15.72 -1.72
N GLU A 6 -10.35 16.61 -2.60
CA GLU A 6 -10.97 17.89 -2.22
C GLU A 6 -12.26 17.68 -1.43
N MET A 7 -13.09 16.70 -1.81
CA MET A 7 -14.32 16.33 -1.08
C MET A 7 -14.02 15.79 0.32
N LYS A 8 -12.92 15.04 0.50
CA LYS A 8 -12.48 14.57 1.83
C LYS A 8 -11.97 15.71 2.73
N LYS A 9 -11.34 16.73 2.17
CA LYS A 9 -10.83 17.90 2.92
C LYS A 9 -11.91 18.90 3.32
N ARG A 10 -13.10 18.81 2.72
CA ARG A 10 -14.25 19.69 2.99
C ARG A 10 -15.52 18.84 3.12
N PRO A 11 -15.79 18.25 4.30
CA PRO A 11 -17.01 17.48 4.50
C PRO A 11 -18.23 18.35 4.15
N PRO A 12 -19.21 17.81 3.39
CA PRO A 12 -20.27 18.62 2.82
C PRO A 12 -21.21 19.11 3.92
N ASN A 13 -21.12 20.39 4.24
CA ASN A 13 -22.17 21.13 4.94
C ASN A 13 -23.23 21.58 3.92
N GLN A 14 -24.51 21.41 4.27
CA GLN A 14 -25.69 21.57 3.39
C GLN A 14 -25.79 22.93 2.65
N LYS A 15 -25.00 23.95 3.03
CA LYS A 15 -24.93 25.26 2.36
C LYS A 15 -24.02 25.30 1.12
N LYS A 16 -23.13 24.33 0.89
CA LYS A 16 -22.15 24.34 -0.22
C LYS A 16 -22.35 23.24 -1.27
N PHE A 17 -23.21 22.27 -1.00
CA PHE A 17 -23.47 21.14 -1.88
C PHE A 17 -24.93 21.19 -2.33
N SER A 18 -25.18 21.76 -3.51
CA SER A 18 -26.52 21.87 -4.09
C SER A 18 -26.71 20.83 -5.20
N ALA A 19 -27.96 20.45 -5.48
CA ALA A 19 -28.28 19.62 -6.65
C ALA A 19 -27.72 20.22 -7.95
N LYS A 20 -27.67 21.56 -8.06
CA LYS A 20 -27.03 22.27 -9.17
C LYS A 20 -25.54 21.94 -9.28
N THR A 21 -24.80 21.96 -8.16
CA THR A 21 -23.38 21.59 -8.13
C THR A 21 -23.15 20.15 -8.60
N LEU A 22 -24.02 19.22 -8.20
CA LEU A 22 -23.97 17.83 -8.67
C LEU A 22 -24.27 17.70 -10.17
N ILE A 23 -25.27 18.42 -10.67
CA ILE A 23 -25.60 18.46 -12.11
C ILE A 23 -24.43 19.04 -12.91
N ASP A 24 -23.80 20.12 -12.43
CA ASP A 24 -22.67 20.76 -13.11
C ASP A 24 -21.41 19.87 -13.09
N LEU A 25 -21.17 19.16 -11.98
CA LEU A 25 -20.13 18.12 -11.89
C LEU A 25 -20.40 16.99 -12.87
N TYR A 26 -21.63 16.48 -12.92
CA TYR A 26 -22.03 15.40 -13.82
C TYR A 26 -21.87 15.79 -15.29
N LYS A 27 -22.32 16.99 -15.67
CA LYS A 27 -22.11 17.55 -17.02
C LYS A 27 -20.64 17.68 -17.38
N THR A 28 -19.81 18.11 -16.43
CA THR A 28 -18.37 18.21 -16.62
C THR A 28 -17.75 16.84 -16.86
N VAL A 29 -18.15 15.84 -16.07
CA VAL A 29 -17.66 14.46 -16.22
C VAL A 29 -18.08 13.86 -17.56
N ILE A 30 -19.34 14.04 -17.97
CA ILE A 30 -19.80 13.60 -19.30
C ILE A 30 -18.97 14.25 -20.40
N LYS A 31 -18.80 15.58 -20.35
CA LYS A 31 -18.03 16.29 -21.37
C LYS A 31 -16.58 15.80 -21.43
N GLU A 32 -15.93 15.63 -20.27
CA GLU A 32 -14.59 15.08 -20.21
C GLU A 32 -14.52 13.66 -20.79
N TRP A 33 -15.53 12.83 -20.52
CA TRP A 33 -15.64 11.47 -21.05
C TRP A 33 -15.78 11.45 -22.58
N ASP A 34 -16.66 12.28 -23.12
CA ASP A 34 -16.86 12.41 -24.57
C ASP A 34 -15.61 12.96 -25.27
N ASP A 35 -14.93 13.92 -24.66
CA ASP A 35 -13.66 14.45 -25.16
C ASP A 35 -12.57 13.37 -25.20
N ILE A 36 -12.51 12.48 -24.21
CA ILE A 36 -11.57 11.35 -24.20
C ILE A 36 -11.95 10.33 -25.28
N LYS A 37 -13.24 9.98 -25.39
CA LYS A 37 -13.77 9.07 -26.43
C LYS A 37 -13.40 9.55 -27.83
N LYS A 38 -13.58 10.83 -28.08
CA LYS A 38 -13.21 11.47 -29.35
C LYS A 38 -11.70 11.43 -29.58
N GLN A 39 -10.89 11.81 -28.60
CA GLN A 39 -9.43 11.84 -28.76
C GLN A 39 -8.80 10.45 -28.89
N LEU A 40 -9.39 9.43 -28.28
CA LEU A 40 -8.95 8.05 -28.45
C LEU A 40 -9.30 7.56 -29.86
N TYR A 41 -10.52 7.85 -30.34
CA TYR A 41 -10.96 7.52 -31.70
C TYR A 41 -10.09 8.20 -32.76
N GLU A 42 -9.80 9.48 -32.60
CA GLU A 42 -8.94 10.27 -33.50
C GLU A 42 -7.45 10.00 -33.27
N GLN A 43 -7.09 9.18 -32.28
CA GLN A 43 -5.71 8.87 -31.88
C GLN A 43 -4.86 10.12 -31.59
N THR A 44 -5.49 11.18 -31.09
CA THR A 44 -4.87 12.47 -30.72
C THR A 44 -4.54 12.59 -29.24
N ILE A 45 -5.01 11.66 -28.41
CA ILE A 45 -4.71 11.62 -26.98
C ILE A 45 -3.20 11.42 -26.72
N THR A 46 -2.67 12.12 -25.73
CA THR A 46 -1.28 11.98 -25.27
C THR A 46 -1.14 10.90 -24.20
N GLY A 47 0.06 10.35 -24.02
CA GLY A 47 0.32 9.35 -22.97
C GLY A 47 0.01 9.87 -21.56
N GLU A 48 0.37 11.12 -21.26
CA GLU A 48 0.09 11.76 -19.97
C GLU A 48 -1.41 11.86 -19.70
N LYS A 49 -2.18 12.33 -20.70
CA LYS A 49 -3.64 12.45 -20.58
C LYS A 49 -4.30 11.08 -20.46
N LEU A 50 -3.80 10.08 -21.17
CA LEU A 50 -4.24 8.69 -21.05
C LEU A 50 -4.05 8.16 -19.64
N VAL A 51 -2.87 8.36 -19.03
CA VAL A 51 -2.60 7.94 -17.64
C VAL A 51 -3.51 8.67 -16.65
N MET A 52 -3.68 9.97 -16.80
CA MET A 52 -4.50 10.76 -15.89
C MET A 52 -5.99 10.35 -15.94
N LYS A 53 -6.51 10.05 -17.14
CA LYS A 53 -7.94 9.81 -17.34
C LYS A 53 -8.33 8.33 -17.31
N ILE A 54 -7.48 7.43 -17.79
CA ILE A 54 -7.75 6.00 -17.97
C ILE A 54 -6.71 5.13 -17.22
N GLY A 55 -5.84 5.73 -16.39
CA GLY A 55 -4.76 5.01 -15.68
C GLY A 55 -5.19 3.86 -14.76
N LEU A 56 -6.47 3.78 -14.38
CA LEU A 56 -7.03 2.63 -13.65
C LEU A 56 -6.92 1.31 -14.45
N LEU A 57 -6.80 1.40 -15.77
CA LEU A 57 -6.64 0.24 -16.66
C LEU A 57 -5.19 -0.26 -16.76
N ARG A 58 -4.21 0.44 -16.17
CA ARG A 58 -2.79 0.13 -16.31
C ARG A 58 -2.44 -1.32 -15.98
N HIS A 59 -2.99 -1.82 -14.87
CA HIS A 59 -2.71 -3.17 -14.37
C HIS A 59 -3.67 -4.24 -14.90
N LYS A 60 -4.51 -3.89 -15.88
CA LYS A 60 -5.48 -4.79 -16.48
C LYS A 60 -4.87 -5.57 -17.65
N SER A 61 -5.43 -6.76 -17.89
CA SER A 61 -5.15 -7.53 -19.10
C SER A 61 -5.70 -6.82 -20.33
N GLU A 62 -5.14 -7.10 -21.52
CA GLU A 62 -5.65 -6.53 -22.77
C GLU A 62 -7.14 -6.84 -22.98
N ALA A 63 -7.60 -8.04 -22.62
CA ALA A 63 -9.01 -8.43 -22.71
C ALA A 63 -9.92 -7.62 -21.78
N GLU A 64 -9.47 -7.31 -20.56
CA GLU A 64 -10.18 -6.41 -19.64
C GLU A 64 -10.20 -4.98 -20.18
N ILE A 65 -9.07 -4.48 -20.69
CA ILE A 65 -9.00 -3.15 -21.34
C ILE A 65 -9.98 -3.08 -22.50
N ARG A 66 -9.98 -4.08 -23.38
CA ARG A 66 -10.93 -4.19 -24.50
C ARG A 66 -12.36 -4.15 -24.02
N SER A 67 -12.69 -4.89 -22.97
CA SER A 67 -14.04 -4.89 -22.39
C SER A 67 -14.47 -3.49 -21.92
N GLN A 68 -13.54 -2.72 -21.34
CA GLN A 68 -13.81 -1.35 -20.90
C GLN A 68 -13.96 -0.38 -22.06
N ILE A 69 -13.14 -0.53 -23.11
CA ILE A 69 -13.26 0.24 -24.35
C ILE A 69 -14.58 -0.06 -25.04
N VAL A 70 -14.98 -1.33 -25.16
CA VAL A 70 -16.29 -1.71 -25.68
C VAL A 70 -17.40 -1.02 -24.88
N LEU A 71 -17.39 -1.08 -23.55
CA LEU A 71 -18.41 -0.40 -22.75
C LEU A 71 -18.37 1.14 -22.86
N MET A 72 -17.22 1.71 -23.22
CA MET A 72 -17.06 3.14 -23.48
C MET A 72 -17.69 3.56 -24.81
N TYR A 73 -17.57 2.72 -25.85
CA TYR A 73 -18.15 3.00 -27.17
C TYR A 73 -19.60 2.51 -27.30
N GLU A 74 -19.90 1.37 -26.72
CA GLU A 74 -21.12 0.56 -26.86
C GLU A 74 -21.75 0.23 -25.47
N PRO A 75 -22.08 1.22 -24.63
CA PRO A 75 -22.55 0.98 -23.25
C PRO A 75 -23.85 0.16 -23.16
N TYR A 76 -24.64 0.14 -24.24
CA TYR A 76 -25.92 -0.56 -24.34
C TYR A 76 -25.78 -2.07 -24.54
N THR A 77 -24.55 -2.55 -24.74
CA THR A 77 -24.23 -3.98 -24.87
C THR A 77 -23.94 -4.65 -23.52
N ARG A 78 -24.07 -3.91 -22.41
CA ARG A 78 -23.81 -4.42 -21.05
C ARG A 78 -24.69 -5.61 -20.68
N ASP A 79 -25.94 -5.64 -21.14
CA ASP A 79 -26.79 -6.82 -21.07
C ASP A 79 -26.64 -7.63 -22.37
N GLY A 80 -25.78 -8.65 -22.33
CA GLY A 80 -25.48 -9.49 -23.48
C GLY A 80 -26.68 -10.31 -23.99
N GLU A 81 -27.77 -10.41 -23.23
CA GLU A 81 -29.01 -11.08 -23.69
C GLU A 81 -29.98 -10.12 -24.39
N ARG A 82 -29.91 -8.82 -24.06
CA ARG A 82 -30.83 -7.80 -24.55
C ARG A 82 -30.08 -6.55 -25.03
N PRO A 83 -29.21 -6.69 -26.04
CA PRO A 83 -28.57 -5.53 -26.63
C PRO A 83 -29.64 -4.66 -27.31
N ILE A 84 -29.49 -3.35 -27.18
CA ILE A 84 -30.35 -2.36 -27.83
C ILE A 84 -29.51 -1.44 -28.71
N LEU A 85 -30.09 -0.99 -29.81
CA LEU A 85 -29.47 0.03 -30.67
C LEU A 85 -29.42 1.37 -29.92
N GLU A 86 -28.28 2.04 -29.94
CA GLU A 86 -28.16 3.42 -29.44
C GLU A 86 -29.13 4.35 -30.19
N ILE A 87 -29.52 5.49 -29.61
CA ILE A 87 -30.37 6.50 -30.26
C ILE A 87 -29.91 6.82 -31.69
N ARG A 88 -28.60 7.00 -31.91
CA ARG A 88 -28.03 7.28 -33.22
C ARG A 88 -28.17 6.09 -34.17
N GLU A 89 -27.87 4.89 -33.70
CA GLU A 89 -27.99 3.66 -34.48
C GLU A 89 -29.43 3.32 -34.80
N LYS A 90 -30.36 3.60 -33.88
CA LYS A 90 -31.79 3.46 -34.11
C LYS A 90 -32.26 4.43 -35.19
N MET A 91 -31.83 5.69 -35.15
CA MET A 91 -32.09 6.65 -36.23
C MET A 91 -31.49 6.20 -37.56
N GLN A 92 -30.32 5.57 -37.53
CA GLN A 92 -29.69 5.01 -38.73
C GLN A 92 -30.48 3.81 -39.25
N PHE A 93 -30.83 2.87 -38.38
CA PHE A 93 -31.67 1.71 -38.66
C PHE A 93 -33.00 2.13 -39.28
N ASP A 94 -33.70 3.09 -38.68
CA ASP A 94 -34.99 3.59 -39.17
C ASP A 94 -34.92 4.25 -40.56
N ARG A 95 -33.72 4.65 -40.99
CA ARG A 95 -33.45 5.33 -42.27
C ARG A 95 -32.62 4.48 -43.23
N PHE A 96 -32.20 3.27 -42.83
CA PHE A 96 -31.27 2.48 -43.60
C PHE A 96 -32.00 1.80 -44.76
N ASP A 97 -31.73 2.24 -45.99
CA ASP A 97 -32.28 1.66 -47.20
C ASP A 97 -31.42 0.46 -47.65
N TYR A 98 -31.95 -0.75 -47.49
CA TYR A 98 -31.32 -1.97 -47.96
C TYR A 98 -31.74 -2.25 -49.41
N ALA A 99 -30.75 -2.32 -50.31
CA ALA A 99 -30.96 -2.82 -51.66
C ALA A 99 -30.78 -4.34 -51.65
N VAL A 100 -31.85 -5.08 -51.93
CA VAL A 100 -31.81 -6.55 -51.90
C VAL A 100 -30.87 -7.05 -53.00
N GLN A 101 -29.85 -7.80 -52.59
CA GLN A 101 -28.97 -8.51 -53.52
C GLN A 101 -29.67 -9.79 -54.01
N ASN A 102 -29.35 -10.24 -55.23
CA ASN A 102 -30.04 -11.36 -55.91
C ASN A 102 -29.81 -12.76 -55.29
N GLY A 103 -29.38 -12.87 -54.03
CA GLY A 103 -29.15 -14.15 -53.36
C GLY A 103 -29.34 -14.09 -51.84
N THR A 104 -29.85 -15.17 -51.26
CA THR A 104 -29.98 -15.37 -49.80
C THR A 104 -28.75 -16.04 -49.19
N ASP A 105 -27.74 -16.33 -50.00
CA ASP A 105 -26.55 -17.05 -49.57
C ASP A 105 -25.77 -16.24 -48.54
N VAL A 106 -25.31 -16.92 -47.50
CA VAL A 106 -24.57 -16.32 -46.40
C VAL A 106 -23.11 -16.14 -46.83
N SER A 107 -22.58 -14.92 -46.73
CA SER A 107 -21.18 -14.66 -47.08
C SER A 107 -20.24 -14.97 -45.91
N GLU A 108 -18.97 -15.26 -46.22
CA GLU A 108 -17.95 -15.44 -45.18
C GLU A 108 -17.75 -14.18 -44.33
N GLU A 109 -17.92 -13.00 -44.92
CA GLU A 109 -17.82 -11.72 -44.22
C GLU A 109 -18.94 -11.54 -43.19
N GLU A 110 -20.16 -11.96 -43.49
CA GLU A 110 -21.29 -11.93 -42.56
C GLU A 110 -21.08 -12.91 -41.41
N LEU A 111 -20.57 -14.11 -41.69
CA LEU A 111 -20.20 -15.07 -40.65
C LEU A 111 -19.09 -14.53 -39.75
N ARG A 112 -18.12 -13.83 -40.33
CA ARG A 112 -17.05 -13.15 -39.58
C ARG A 112 -17.60 -12.02 -38.72
N ALA A 113 -18.50 -11.19 -39.26
CA ALA A 113 -19.19 -10.14 -38.52
C ALA A 113 -20.00 -10.70 -37.36
N PHE A 114 -20.80 -11.76 -37.60
CA PHE A 114 -21.57 -12.42 -36.55
C PHE A 114 -20.65 -12.91 -35.43
N LYS A 115 -19.62 -13.71 -35.76
CA LYS A 115 -18.65 -14.20 -34.75
C LYS A 115 -17.95 -13.06 -34.00
N GLY A 116 -17.58 -12.00 -34.71
CA GLY A 116 -16.93 -10.81 -34.15
C GLY A 116 -17.81 -10.11 -33.12
N ILE A 117 -19.05 -9.78 -33.47
CA ILE A 117 -20.01 -9.11 -32.58
C ILE A 117 -20.27 -9.95 -31.33
N ILE A 118 -20.56 -11.24 -31.49
CA ILE A 118 -20.83 -12.13 -30.35
C ILE A 118 -19.63 -12.16 -29.39
N THR A 119 -18.42 -12.28 -29.93
CA THR A 119 -17.20 -12.42 -29.13
C THR A 119 -16.77 -11.11 -28.48
N ASP A 120 -16.73 -10.01 -29.24
CA ASP A 120 -16.17 -8.74 -28.77
C ASP A 120 -17.15 -7.96 -27.89
N LEU A 121 -18.44 -8.00 -28.22
CA LEU A 121 -19.49 -7.38 -27.42
C LEU A 121 -20.00 -8.33 -26.33
N LYS A 122 -19.46 -9.55 -26.24
CA LYS A 122 -19.83 -10.60 -25.27
C LYS A 122 -21.34 -10.87 -25.23
N LEU A 123 -21.99 -10.88 -26.39
CA LEU A 123 -23.41 -11.17 -26.49
C LEU A 123 -23.65 -12.66 -26.25
N ARG A 124 -24.75 -12.98 -25.57
CA ARG A 124 -25.20 -14.36 -25.42
C ARG A 124 -25.98 -14.74 -26.67
N VAL A 125 -25.54 -15.78 -27.37
CA VAL A 125 -26.30 -16.35 -28.48
C VAL A 125 -27.58 -16.99 -27.92
N PRO A 126 -28.78 -16.63 -28.41
CA PRO A 126 -30.03 -17.23 -27.98
C PRO A 126 -30.05 -18.74 -28.22
N THR A 127 -30.68 -19.48 -27.31
CA THR A 127 -30.96 -20.92 -27.48
C THR A 127 -32.26 -21.08 -28.27
N VAL A 128 -32.28 -22.03 -29.19
CA VAL A 128 -33.46 -22.39 -29.96
C VAL A 128 -34.52 -23.02 -29.03
N MET A 129 -35.81 -22.74 -29.22
CA MET A 129 -36.84 -23.19 -28.26
C MET A 129 -36.99 -24.72 -28.14
N ASN A 130 -36.65 -25.46 -29.21
CA ASN A 130 -36.89 -26.90 -29.32
C ASN A 130 -35.61 -27.75 -29.37
N SER A 131 -34.44 -27.11 -29.44
CA SER A 131 -33.14 -27.76 -29.28
C SER A 131 -32.39 -26.92 -28.25
N ASN A 132 -31.84 -27.52 -27.19
CA ASN A 132 -31.02 -26.79 -26.21
C ASN A 132 -29.68 -26.28 -26.81
N GLU A 133 -29.63 -26.09 -28.12
CA GLU A 133 -28.50 -25.69 -28.92
C GLU A 133 -28.57 -24.17 -29.18
N PRO A 134 -27.40 -23.51 -29.24
CA PRO A 134 -27.33 -22.10 -29.62
C PRO A 134 -27.78 -21.90 -31.07
N LEU A 135 -28.36 -20.74 -31.36
CA LEU A 135 -28.74 -20.35 -32.71
C LEU A 135 -27.54 -20.41 -33.67
N GLU A 136 -27.68 -21.18 -34.74
CA GLU A 136 -26.66 -21.30 -35.77
C GLU A 136 -26.53 -19.99 -36.58
N PRO A 137 -25.31 -19.45 -36.76
CA PRO A 137 -25.09 -18.18 -37.46
C PRO A 137 -25.64 -18.17 -38.89
N HIS A 138 -25.50 -19.28 -39.62
CA HIS A 138 -25.97 -19.40 -41.00
C HIS A 138 -27.49 -19.26 -41.07
N THR A 139 -28.20 -19.99 -40.21
CA THR A 139 -29.66 -19.95 -40.14
C THR A 139 -30.15 -18.54 -39.83
N PHE A 140 -29.53 -17.87 -38.87
CA PHE A 140 -29.88 -16.49 -38.52
C PHE A 140 -29.70 -15.51 -39.69
N ILE A 141 -28.52 -15.49 -40.30
CA ILE A 141 -28.20 -14.55 -41.39
C ILE A 141 -29.13 -14.80 -42.58
N GLN A 142 -29.37 -16.07 -42.92
CA GLN A 142 -30.27 -16.46 -44.00
C GLN A 142 -31.71 -15.99 -43.73
N SER A 143 -32.24 -16.19 -42.51
CA SER A 143 -33.58 -15.72 -42.15
C SER A 143 -33.72 -14.20 -42.24
N VAL A 144 -32.70 -13.44 -41.83
CA VAL A 144 -32.71 -11.97 -41.98
C VAL A 144 -32.76 -11.56 -43.45
N LYS A 145 -31.93 -12.16 -44.31
CA LYS A 145 -31.93 -11.88 -45.75
C LYS A 145 -33.24 -12.25 -46.43
N GLN A 146 -33.80 -13.41 -46.09
CA GLN A 146 -35.07 -13.88 -46.62
C GLN A 146 -36.22 -12.95 -46.25
N GLU A 147 -36.28 -12.46 -45.01
CA GLU A 147 -37.31 -11.51 -44.59
C GLU A 147 -37.19 -10.17 -45.34
N LEU A 148 -35.97 -9.64 -45.48
CA LEU A 148 -35.73 -8.42 -46.26
C LEU A 148 -36.18 -8.62 -47.72
N GLN A 149 -35.79 -9.73 -48.34
CA GLN A 149 -36.19 -10.07 -49.71
C GLN A 149 -37.71 -10.23 -49.85
N ARG A 150 -38.35 -10.98 -48.94
CA ARG A 150 -39.80 -11.20 -48.92
C ARG A 150 -40.55 -9.87 -48.92
N ARG A 151 -40.15 -8.94 -48.05
CA ARG A 151 -40.80 -7.63 -47.94
C ARG A 151 -40.59 -6.75 -49.17
N THR A 152 -39.40 -6.75 -49.75
CA THR A 152 -39.11 -6.06 -51.02
C THR A 152 -40.02 -6.56 -52.15
N HIS A 153 -40.25 -7.88 -52.24
CA HIS A 153 -41.18 -8.47 -53.22
C HIS A 153 -42.64 -8.10 -52.94
N GLU A 154 -43.08 -8.14 -51.68
CA GLU A 154 -44.44 -7.77 -51.27
C GLU A 154 -44.77 -6.31 -51.58
N MET A 155 -43.82 -5.41 -51.31
CA MET A 155 -43.97 -3.97 -51.51
C MET A 155 -43.71 -3.52 -52.96
N LYS A 156 -43.15 -4.39 -53.81
CA LYS A 156 -42.76 -4.09 -55.20
C LYS A 156 -41.83 -2.87 -55.32
N VAL A 157 -40.84 -2.81 -54.44
CA VAL A 157 -39.81 -1.75 -54.39
C VAL A 157 -38.44 -2.35 -54.61
N ASP A 158 -37.46 -1.57 -55.07
CA ASP A 158 -36.08 -2.06 -55.25
C ASP A 158 -35.24 -1.98 -53.96
N LYS A 159 -35.70 -1.19 -52.99
CA LYS A 159 -35.07 -0.98 -51.68
C LYS A 159 -36.12 -0.92 -50.59
N ILE A 160 -35.78 -1.43 -49.41
CA ILE A 160 -36.64 -1.41 -48.24
C ILE A 160 -35.92 -0.79 -47.05
N LYS A 161 -36.62 -0.03 -46.21
CA LYS A 161 -36.04 0.45 -44.95
C LYS A 161 -35.99 -0.67 -43.93
N ALA A 162 -34.93 -0.71 -43.13
CA ALA A 162 -34.78 -1.76 -42.11
C ALA A 162 -35.95 -1.85 -41.13
N ASN A 163 -36.61 -0.73 -40.80
CA ASN A 163 -37.78 -0.70 -39.91
C ASN A 163 -39.10 -1.15 -40.57
N GLU A 164 -39.15 -1.27 -41.89
CA GLU A 164 -40.29 -1.80 -42.64
C GLU A 164 -40.27 -3.34 -42.72
N ALA A 165 -39.12 -3.96 -42.40
CA ALA A 165 -38.99 -5.42 -42.30
C ALA A 165 -39.74 -5.99 -41.09
N ASP A 166 -40.33 -7.18 -41.24
CA ASP A 166 -41.02 -7.87 -40.15
C ASP A 166 -40.06 -8.76 -39.36
N TRP A 167 -39.31 -8.15 -38.46
CA TRP A 167 -38.35 -8.86 -37.61
C TRP A 167 -38.97 -9.94 -36.72
N THR A 168 -40.30 -9.95 -36.53
CA THR A 168 -40.98 -11.04 -35.81
C THR A 168 -40.98 -12.34 -36.61
N ASN A 169 -40.95 -12.27 -37.94
CA ASN A 169 -40.77 -13.44 -38.79
C ASN A 169 -39.38 -14.05 -38.61
N VAL A 170 -38.33 -13.23 -38.56
CA VAL A 170 -36.96 -13.72 -38.30
C VAL A 170 -36.89 -14.46 -36.95
N VAL A 171 -37.52 -13.91 -35.90
CA VAL A 171 -37.62 -14.58 -34.59
C VAL A 171 -38.30 -15.96 -34.72
N ARG A 172 -39.39 -16.04 -35.48
CA ARG A 172 -40.14 -17.28 -35.70
C ARG A 172 -39.35 -18.31 -36.52
N ASP A 173 -38.72 -17.86 -37.61
CA ASP A 173 -37.98 -18.70 -38.55
C ASP A 173 -36.69 -19.25 -37.92
N CYS A 174 -36.08 -18.48 -37.01
CA CYS A 174 -34.98 -18.92 -36.15
C CYS A 174 -35.44 -19.72 -34.92
N HIS A 175 -36.76 -19.96 -34.76
CA HIS A 175 -37.34 -20.68 -33.61
C HIS A 175 -36.93 -20.11 -32.23
N LEU A 176 -36.90 -18.78 -32.11
CA LEU A 176 -36.52 -18.07 -30.89
C LEU A 176 -37.74 -17.59 -30.09
N HIS A 177 -37.56 -17.41 -28.78
CA HIS A 177 -38.57 -16.77 -27.94
C HIS A 177 -38.75 -15.29 -28.32
N ALA A 178 -39.99 -14.78 -28.33
CA ALA A 178 -40.34 -13.39 -28.71
C ALA A 178 -39.56 -12.30 -27.95
N ARG A 179 -38.96 -12.64 -26.80
CA ARG A 179 -38.12 -11.74 -25.99
C ARG A 179 -36.81 -11.35 -26.67
N TYR A 180 -36.38 -12.09 -27.69
CA TYR A 180 -35.14 -11.84 -28.43
C TYR A 180 -35.34 -10.94 -29.65
N LEU A 181 -36.49 -10.29 -29.81
CA LEU A 181 -36.75 -9.39 -30.93
C LEU A 181 -35.70 -8.26 -31.06
N ASP A 182 -35.35 -7.62 -29.94
CA ASP A 182 -34.35 -6.55 -29.95
C ASP A 182 -32.94 -7.09 -30.24
N TRP A 183 -32.62 -8.29 -29.75
CA TRP A 183 -31.38 -8.98 -30.10
C TRP A 183 -31.30 -9.26 -31.60
N VAL A 184 -32.39 -9.76 -32.20
CA VAL A 184 -32.48 -10.05 -33.64
C VAL A 184 -32.31 -8.78 -34.46
N LYS A 185 -32.95 -7.68 -34.07
CA LYS A 185 -32.78 -6.37 -34.72
C LYS A 185 -31.35 -5.85 -34.60
N PHE A 186 -30.76 -5.92 -33.40
CA PHE A 186 -29.41 -5.45 -33.13
C PHE A 186 -28.38 -6.21 -33.97
N VAL A 187 -28.39 -7.54 -33.89
CA VAL A 187 -27.42 -8.39 -34.60
C VAL A 187 -27.69 -8.37 -36.10
N GLY A 188 -28.95 -8.37 -36.54
CA GLY A 188 -29.32 -8.26 -37.96
C GLY A 188 -28.85 -6.94 -38.57
N PHE A 189 -29.00 -5.84 -37.84
CA PHE A 189 -28.47 -4.54 -38.27
C PHE A 189 -26.95 -4.54 -38.41
N LYS A 190 -26.24 -4.98 -37.37
CA LYS A 190 -24.77 -4.97 -37.34
C LYS A 190 -24.14 -5.96 -38.34
N VAL A 191 -24.73 -7.15 -38.52
CA VAL A 191 -24.18 -8.24 -39.37
C VAL A 191 -24.58 -8.13 -40.85
N VAL A 192 -25.83 -7.76 -41.14
CA VAL A 192 -26.37 -7.83 -42.51
C VAL A 192 -26.51 -6.46 -43.14
N LEU A 193 -26.93 -5.44 -42.36
CA LEU A 193 -27.25 -4.13 -42.92
C LEU A 193 -26.03 -3.23 -43.04
N ILE A 194 -25.21 -3.10 -41.98
CA ILE A 194 -24.07 -2.16 -41.98
C ILE A 194 -22.70 -2.82 -42.18
N ASN A 195 -22.65 -4.11 -42.48
CA ASN A 195 -21.41 -4.81 -42.86
C ASN A 195 -20.90 -4.27 -44.21
N PRO A 196 -19.59 -3.95 -44.40
CA PRO A 196 -18.42 -4.17 -43.54
C PRO A 196 -18.07 -3.07 -42.54
N MET A 197 -18.86 -2.01 -42.39
CA MET A 197 -18.56 -0.92 -41.44
C MET A 197 -18.52 -1.44 -39.99
N CYS A 198 -19.38 -2.39 -39.62
CA CYS A 198 -19.34 -3.01 -38.29
C CYS A 198 -18.00 -3.72 -38.01
N LEU A 199 -17.45 -4.42 -38.99
CA LEU A 199 -16.14 -5.10 -38.83
C LEU A 199 -15.02 -4.09 -38.60
N GLN A 200 -15.03 -2.97 -39.32
CA GLN A 200 -14.05 -1.88 -39.13
C GLN A 200 -14.14 -1.27 -37.73
N GLU A 201 -15.36 -1.10 -37.20
CA GLU A 201 -15.58 -0.59 -35.85
C GLU A 201 -15.04 -1.58 -34.79
N LEU A 202 -15.32 -2.88 -34.93
CA LEU A 202 -14.78 -3.90 -34.01
C LEU A 202 -13.26 -3.98 -34.07
N GLU A 203 -12.67 -3.89 -35.27
CA GLU A 203 -11.22 -3.82 -35.46
C GLU A 203 -10.62 -2.63 -34.70
N PHE A 204 -11.21 -1.45 -34.85
CA PHE A 204 -10.80 -0.25 -34.11
C PHE A 204 -10.83 -0.47 -32.59
N LEU A 205 -11.88 -1.11 -32.04
CA LEU A 205 -11.98 -1.37 -30.60
C LEU A 205 -10.89 -2.33 -30.11
N ARG A 206 -10.55 -3.35 -30.91
CA ARG A 206 -9.46 -4.29 -30.62
C ARG A 206 -8.11 -3.58 -30.67
N GLU A 207 -7.82 -2.87 -31.76
CA GLU A 207 -6.57 -2.13 -31.93
C GLU A 207 -6.36 -1.09 -30.82
N SER A 208 -7.41 -0.38 -30.44
CA SER A 208 -7.36 0.60 -29.35
C SER A 208 -6.95 -0.04 -28.02
N ALA A 209 -7.44 -1.25 -27.74
CA ALA A 209 -7.06 -1.98 -26.53
C ALA A 209 -5.58 -2.37 -26.52
N THR A 210 -5.09 -2.90 -27.64
CA THR A 210 -3.67 -3.24 -27.82
C THR A 210 -2.78 -2.00 -27.70
N VAL A 211 -3.15 -0.89 -28.36
CA VAL A 211 -2.42 0.39 -28.29
C VAL A 211 -2.35 0.93 -26.86
N ILE A 212 -3.48 0.93 -26.13
CA ILE A 212 -3.50 1.36 -24.73
C ILE A 212 -2.61 0.46 -23.87
N LYS A 213 -2.67 -0.86 -24.08
CA LYS A 213 -1.83 -1.81 -23.34
C LYS A 213 -0.35 -1.57 -23.60
N ASP A 214 0.05 -1.41 -24.86
CA ASP A 214 1.42 -1.09 -25.27
C ASP A 214 1.93 0.21 -24.62
N VAL A 215 1.10 1.26 -24.58
CA VAL A 215 1.45 2.53 -23.92
C VAL A 215 1.68 2.33 -22.42
N PHE A 216 0.83 1.56 -21.74
CA PHE A 216 1.00 1.28 -20.31
C PHE A 216 2.23 0.42 -20.01
N GLU A 217 2.53 -0.60 -20.82
CA GLU A 217 3.76 -1.38 -20.69
C GLU A 217 5.00 -0.52 -20.91
N CYS A 218 4.96 0.35 -21.92
CA CYS A 218 6.02 1.31 -22.18
C CYS A 218 6.24 2.25 -20.99
N LEU A 219 5.16 2.77 -20.40
CA LEU A 219 5.21 3.61 -19.19
C LEU A 219 5.86 2.91 -18.00
N GLU A 220 5.49 1.67 -17.73
CA GLU A 220 6.09 0.85 -16.66
C GLU A 220 7.59 0.64 -16.90
N SER A 221 7.95 0.32 -18.13
CA SER A 221 9.33 0.04 -18.52
C SER A 221 10.21 1.30 -18.48
N THR A 222 9.67 2.44 -18.91
CA THR A 222 10.34 3.74 -18.81
C THR A 222 10.50 4.16 -17.34
N GLU A 223 9.49 3.95 -16.49
CA GLU A 223 9.60 4.26 -15.06
C GLU A 223 10.67 3.41 -14.37
N ALA A 224 10.72 2.12 -14.66
CA ALA A 224 11.75 1.22 -14.14
C ALA A 224 13.16 1.67 -14.60
N LEU A 225 13.31 2.09 -15.86
CA LEU A 225 14.56 2.65 -16.37
C LEU A 225 14.93 3.98 -15.68
N LYS A 226 13.96 4.87 -15.43
CA LYS A 226 14.19 6.12 -14.69
C LYS A 226 14.70 5.82 -13.29
N LEU A 227 14.03 4.94 -12.55
CA LEU A 227 14.43 4.52 -11.20
C LEU A 227 15.84 3.93 -11.20
N LEU A 228 16.15 3.02 -12.13
CA LEU A 228 17.47 2.45 -12.27
C LEU A 228 18.55 3.53 -12.46
N ARG A 229 18.29 4.51 -13.33
CA ARG A 229 19.22 5.64 -13.56
C ARG A 229 19.34 6.53 -12.33
N SER A 230 18.25 6.77 -11.61
CA SER A 230 18.27 7.53 -10.36
C SER A 230 19.10 6.83 -9.29
N VAL A 231 18.99 5.50 -9.14
CA VAL A 231 19.84 4.74 -8.22
C VAL A 231 21.32 4.82 -8.61
N VAL A 232 21.64 4.70 -9.90
CA VAL A 232 23.02 4.96 -10.39
C VAL A 232 23.45 6.37 -9.97
N GLY A 233 22.60 7.39 -10.14
CA GLY A 233 22.86 8.75 -9.70
C GLY A 233 23.08 8.93 -8.18
N VAL A 234 22.53 8.03 -7.34
CA VAL A 234 22.78 8.00 -5.89
C VAL A 234 24.17 7.43 -5.59
N PHE A 235 24.57 6.34 -6.26
CA PHE A 235 25.83 5.65 -5.98
C PHE A 235 27.04 6.25 -6.70
N LEU A 236 26.83 6.89 -7.85
CA LEU A 236 27.89 7.49 -8.66
C LEU A 236 28.77 8.49 -7.87
N PRO A 237 28.22 9.44 -7.09
CA PRO A 237 29.02 10.38 -6.31
C PRO A 237 29.76 9.69 -5.15
N LEU A 238 29.10 8.73 -4.48
CA LEU A 238 29.70 7.96 -3.38
C LEU A 238 30.88 7.11 -3.88
N TYR A 239 30.74 6.52 -5.06
CA TYR A 239 31.79 5.77 -5.72
C TYR A 239 32.99 6.66 -6.04
N LYS A 240 32.76 7.83 -6.64
CA LYS A 240 33.82 8.83 -6.92
C LYS A 240 34.51 9.32 -5.64
N GLN A 241 33.76 9.46 -4.54
CA GLN A 241 34.30 9.86 -3.24
C GLN A 241 35.24 8.82 -2.65
N LYS A 242 34.89 7.52 -2.78
CA LYS A 242 35.73 6.42 -2.31
C LYS A 242 36.96 6.22 -3.20
N HIS A 243 36.76 6.25 -4.51
CA HIS A 243 37.77 6.00 -5.54
C HIS A 243 38.34 7.29 -6.11
N LYS A 244 38.86 8.17 -5.26
CA LYS A 244 39.37 9.51 -5.65
C LYS A 244 40.36 9.49 -6.82
N ALA A 245 41.07 8.38 -7.07
CA ALA A 245 42.01 8.20 -8.18
C ALA A 245 41.34 8.00 -9.56
N VAL A 246 40.08 7.57 -9.62
CA VAL A 246 39.34 7.32 -10.88
C VAL A 246 38.92 8.64 -11.58
N LEU A 247 39.01 9.77 -10.90
CA LEU A 247 38.70 11.11 -11.41
C LEU A 247 39.67 11.64 -12.48
N ALA A 248 40.75 10.93 -12.80
CA ALA A 248 41.68 11.30 -13.87
C ALA A 248 41.24 10.82 -15.26
N ASN A 249 40.22 9.96 -15.37
CA ASN A 249 39.77 9.38 -16.63
C ASN A 249 38.50 10.08 -17.16
N PRO A 250 38.55 10.86 -18.25
CA PRO A 250 37.45 11.72 -18.70
C PRO A 250 36.26 10.98 -19.34
N VAL A 251 36.32 9.65 -19.52
CA VAL A 251 35.29 8.87 -20.25
C VAL A 251 34.65 7.81 -19.35
N TRP A 252 34.03 8.24 -18.24
CA TRP A 252 33.30 7.31 -17.37
C TRP A 252 31.85 7.09 -17.82
N GLU A 253 31.25 8.11 -18.45
CA GLU A 253 29.96 7.99 -19.15
C GLU A 253 30.19 7.43 -20.54
N ASP A 254 29.99 6.13 -20.69
CA ASP A 254 30.11 5.44 -21.97
C ASP A 254 28.91 5.72 -22.91
N LYS A 255 29.11 5.39 -24.19
CA LYS A 255 28.10 5.62 -25.24
C LYS A 255 26.79 4.89 -24.96
N ASP A 256 26.82 3.72 -24.31
CA ASP A 256 25.61 2.94 -24.03
C ASP A 256 24.79 3.60 -22.92
N TRP A 257 25.44 4.18 -21.92
CA TRP A 257 24.78 5.00 -20.91
C TRP A 257 24.06 6.20 -21.53
N VAL A 258 24.75 6.94 -22.41
CA VAL A 258 24.18 8.10 -23.11
C VAL A 258 23.01 7.67 -24.00
N THR A 259 23.20 6.62 -24.79
CA THR A 259 22.18 6.09 -25.72
C THR A 259 20.95 5.60 -24.98
N SER A 260 21.10 4.98 -23.80
CA SER A 260 19.97 4.55 -22.98
C SER A 260 19.09 5.70 -22.48
N SER A 261 19.62 6.93 -22.43
CA SER A 261 18.82 8.12 -22.10
C SER A 261 17.76 8.42 -23.16
N ASN A 262 18.00 8.03 -24.41
CA ASN A 262 17.03 8.19 -25.50
C ASN A 262 15.81 7.26 -25.36
N LEU A 263 15.90 6.23 -24.49
CA LEU A 263 14.76 5.37 -24.15
C LEU A 263 13.84 6.01 -23.08
N LEU A 264 14.22 7.17 -22.52
CA LEU A 264 13.35 7.92 -21.63
C LEU A 264 12.35 8.74 -22.46
N ILE A 265 11.26 8.10 -22.86
CA ILE A 265 10.22 8.72 -23.69
C ILE A 265 9.45 9.79 -22.90
N SER A 266 9.16 10.92 -23.55
CA SER A 266 8.20 11.91 -23.05
C SER A 266 6.76 11.42 -23.27
N PHE A 267 5.98 11.40 -22.20
CA PHE A 267 4.56 10.99 -22.29
C PHE A 267 3.63 12.10 -22.77
N ASN A 268 4.16 13.29 -23.09
CA ASN A 268 3.40 14.35 -23.74
C ASN A 268 3.20 14.09 -25.26
N LEU A 269 3.83 13.03 -25.79
CA LEU A 269 3.64 12.57 -27.16
C LEU A 269 2.27 11.92 -27.34
N LYS A 270 1.79 11.91 -28.59
CA LYS A 270 0.59 11.15 -28.99
C LYS A 270 0.83 9.64 -28.82
N ILE A 271 -0.23 8.91 -28.49
CA ILE A 271 -0.16 7.46 -28.24
C ILE A 271 0.45 6.67 -29.40
N GLN A 272 0.17 7.01 -30.67
CA GLN A 272 0.77 6.35 -31.83
C GLN A 272 2.30 6.46 -31.84
N SER A 273 2.84 7.64 -31.53
CA SER A 273 4.28 7.86 -31.49
C SER A 273 4.93 7.07 -30.38
N ILE A 274 4.28 6.98 -29.22
CA ILE A 274 4.74 6.15 -28.10
C ILE A 274 4.76 4.68 -28.51
N VAL A 275 3.69 4.16 -29.12
CA VAL A 275 3.62 2.77 -29.59
C VAL A 275 4.68 2.48 -30.65
N ALA A 276 4.93 3.40 -31.59
CA ALA A 276 5.96 3.23 -32.61
C ALA A 276 7.36 3.11 -32.00
N ILE A 277 7.69 3.94 -31.01
CA ILE A 277 8.96 3.85 -30.28
C ILE A 277 9.02 2.55 -29.47
N TRP A 278 7.93 2.21 -28.77
CA TRP A 278 7.83 1.00 -27.97
C TRP A 278 8.07 -0.25 -28.83
N LYS A 279 7.37 -0.41 -29.95
CA LYS A 279 7.55 -1.55 -30.86
C LYS A 279 8.97 -1.67 -31.41
N ARG A 280 9.65 -0.54 -31.64
CA ARG A 280 11.04 -0.53 -32.13
C ARG A 280 12.07 -0.90 -31.06
N ASP A 281 11.87 -0.43 -29.83
CA ASP A 281 12.89 -0.45 -28.78
C ASP A 281 12.53 -1.33 -27.57
N LYS A 282 11.40 -2.07 -27.59
CA LYS A 282 10.87 -2.88 -26.47
C LYS A 282 11.93 -3.76 -25.79
N GLU A 283 12.73 -4.48 -26.58
CA GLU A 283 13.75 -5.39 -26.04
C GLU A 283 14.95 -4.69 -25.36
N LYS A 284 15.10 -3.37 -25.55
CA LYS A 284 16.16 -2.58 -24.92
C LYS A 284 15.80 -2.10 -23.50
N TYR A 285 14.54 -2.24 -23.10
CA TYR A 285 14.10 -1.84 -21.77
C TYR A 285 14.41 -2.91 -20.71
N PRO A 286 14.73 -2.51 -19.47
CA PRO A 286 15.04 -3.45 -18.40
C PRO A 286 13.77 -4.21 -17.96
N LYS A 287 13.85 -5.54 -17.93
CA LYS A 287 12.77 -6.41 -17.44
C LYS A 287 12.91 -6.61 -15.94
N ILE A 288 12.34 -5.71 -15.14
CA ILE A 288 12.45 -5.73 -13.67
C ILE A 288 11.12 -6.19 -13.06
N LYS A 289 11.17 -7.14 -12.11
CA LYS A 289 9.98 -7.63 -11.39
C LYS A 289 9.44 -6.55 -10.43
N PRO A 290 8.16 -6.61 -10.00
CA PRO A 290 7.58 -5.63 -9.09
C PRO A 290 8.40 -5.38 -7.81
N LEU A 291 8.94 -6.44 -7.19
CA LEU A 291 9.81 -6.32 -6.01
C LEU A 291 11.07 -5.50 -6.28
N GLY A 292 11.74 -5.74 -7.40
CA GLY A 292 12.93 -4.99 -7.80
C GLY A 292 12.62 -3.51 -8.09
N VAL A 293 11.46 -3.22 -8.69
CA VAL A 293 11.01 -1.84 -8.92
C VAL A 293 10.79 -1.12 -7.58
N GLU A 294 10.16 -1.79 -6.61
CA GLU A 294 9.92 -1.20 -5.28
C GLU A 294 11.23 -0.98 -4.51
N TRP A 295 12.18 -1.92 -4.63
CA TRP A 295 13.52 -1.75 -4.07
C TRP A 295 14.27 -0.55 -4.66
N LEU A 296 14.26 -0.39 -6.00
CA LEU A 296 14.86 0.78 -6.63
C LEU A 296 14.20 2.09 -6.15
N ARG A 297 12.87 2.10 -6.06
CA ARG A 297 12.11 3.25 -5.55
C ARG A 297 12.50 3.59 -4.12
N LEU A 298 12.61 2.58 -3.25
CA LEU A 298 13.00 2.76 -1.86
C LEU A 298 14.37 3.43 -1.75
N ILE A 299 15.35 3.02 -2.56
CA ILE A 299 16.67 3.63 -2.60
C ILE A 299 16.60 5.09 -3.03
N VAL A 300 15.90 5.39 -4.13
CA VAL A 300 15.79 6.75 -4.67
C VAL A 300 15.11 7.68 -3.65
N SER A 301 14.00 7.25 -3.08
CA SER A 301 13.24 8.03 -2.09
C SER A 301 14.02 8.26 -0.79
N ASN A 302 14.96 7.37 -0.45
CA ASN A 302 15.75 7.44 0.77
C ASN A 302 17.25 7.63 0.50
N SER A 303 17.62 8.28 -0.61
CA SER A 303 19.04 8.45 -1.01
C SER A 303 19.94 9.01 0.09
N ARG A 304 19.40 9.88 0.96
CA ARG A 304 20.07 10.40 2.16
C ARG A 304 20.54 9.29 3.11
N VAL A 305 19.70 8.28 3.34
CA VAL A 305 19.99 7.15 4.24
C VAL A 305 21.20 6.37 3.73
N PHE A 306 21.25 6.05 2.44
CA PHE A 306 22.37 5.31 1.84
C PHE A 306 23.67 6.11 1.86
N LYS A 307 23.59 7.42 1.61
CA LYS A 307 24.73 8.33 1.73
C LYS A 307 25.26 8.38 3.16
N GLU A 308 24.40 8.66 4.13
CA GLU A 308 24.82 8.75 5.55
C GLU A 308 25.30 7.39 6.08
N CYS A 309 24.72 6.29 5.61
CA CYS A 309 25.19 4.94 5.91
C CYS A 309 26.64 4.73 5.44
N PHE A 310 26.99 5.18 4.24
CA PHE A 310 28.37 5.15 3.78
C PHE A 310 29.28 6.08 4.60
N GLU A 311 28.86 7.32 4.85
CA GLU A 311 29.67 8.30 5.56
C GLU A 311 29.95 7.89 7.02
N ARG A 312 28.97 7.29 7.71
CA ARG A 312 29.08 6.88 9.12
C ARG A 312 29.66 5.48 9.31
N PHE A 313 29.37 4.54 8.42
CA PHE A 313 29.66 3.10 8.62
C PHE A 313 30.58 2.50 7.57
N SER A 314 31.42 3.33 6.93
CA SER A 314 32.40 2.88 5.94
C SER A 314 33.56 2.06 6.54
N ASN A 315 33.86 2.23 7.83
CA ASN A 315 34.90 1.48 8.53
C ASN A 315 34.28 0.30 9.28
N ASP A 316 34.79 -0.91 9.02
CA ASP A 316 34.28 -2.15 9.66
C ASP A 316 34.39 -2.10 11.18
N GLN A 317 35.51 -1.62 11.73
CA GLN A 317 35.72 -1.56 13.18
C GLN A 317 34.72 -0.60 13.85
N ILE A 318 34.58 0.61 13.29
CA ILE A 318 33.64 1.62 13.81
C ILE A 318 32.20 1.10 13.71
N PHE A 319 31.88 0.35 12.65
CA PHE A 319 30.56 -0.23 12.48
C PHE A 319 30.27 -1.32 13.53
N GLU A 320 31.22 -2.23 13.79
CA GLU A 320 31.07 -3.25 14.83
C GLU A 320 30.95 -2.65 16.23
N ASP A 321 31.74 -1.63 16.55
CA ASP A 321 31.64 -0.91 17.83
C ASP A 321 30.24 -0.29 18.00
N HIS A 322 29.66 0.23 16.90
CA HIS A 322 28.29 0.73 16.89
C HIS A 322 27.23 -0.37 16.93
N LEU A 323 27.48 -1.56 16.36
CA LEU A 323 26.53 -2.68 16.45
C LEU A 323 26.41 -3.22 17.89
N GLN A 324 27.49 -3.14 18.68
CA GLN A 324 27.47 -3.51 20.11
C GLN A 324 26.56 -2.63 20.96
N SER A 325 26.19 -1.44 20.48
CA SER A 325 25.24 -0.55 21.17
C SER A 325 23.79 -1.05 21.13
N PHE A 326 23.44 -1.95 20.20
CA PHE A 326 22.10 -2.49 20.09
C PHE A 326 21.88 -3.56 21.17
N ALA A 327 20.83 -3.39 21.99
CA ALA A 327 20.49 -4.36 23.02
C ALA A 327 20.09 -5.71 22.39
N ALA A 328 20.93 -6.75 22.58
CA ALA A 328 20.72 -8.09 22.02
C ALA A 328 19.40 -8.75 22.45
N ASN A 329 18.85 -8.35 23.61
CA ASN A 329 17.62 -8.90 24.17
C ASN A 329 16.35 -8.14 23.74
N ASP A 330 16.47 -7.03 23.01
CA ASP A 330 15.32 -6.27 22.50
C ASP A 330 15.01 -6.69 21.05
N PRO A 331 13.83 -7.29 20.79
CA PRO A 331 13.46 -7.75 19.44
C PRO A 331 13.49 -6.64 18.38
N VAL A 332 13.15 -5.40 18.75
CA VAL A 332 13.14 -4.27 17.82
C VAL A 332 14.56 -3.86 17.47
N GLN A 333 15.46 -3.80 18.46
CA GLN A 333 16.86 -3.45 18.24
C GLN A 333 17.61 -4.56 17.49
N SER A 334 17.30 -5.83 17.77
CA SER A 334 17.81 -6.97 17.01
C SER A 334 17.46 -6.89 15.53
N VAL A 335 16.19 -6.61 15.19
CA VAL A 335 15.74 -6.45 13.80
C VAL A 335 16.39 -5.23 13.13
N ARG A 336 16.55 -4.10 13.84
CA ARG A 336 17.24 -2.92 13.31
C ARG A 336 18.71 -3.19 13.03
N SER A 337 19.39 -3.86 13.95
CA SER A 337 20.80 -4.24 13.83
C SER A 337 21.05 -5.16 12.62
N SER A 338 20.29 -6.25 12.51
CA SER A 338 20.43 -7.19 11.38
C SER A 338 20.08 -6.54 10.04
N SER A 339 19.04 -5.70 10.01
CA SER A 339 18.65 -4.95 8.82
C SER A 339 19.71 -3.92 8.41
N LEU A 340 20.29 -3.20 9.39
CA LEU A 340 21.35 -2.23 9.16
C LEU A 340 22.61 -2.93 8.60
N MET A 341 22.99 -4.07 9.14
CA MET A 341 24.09 -4.88 8.64
C MET A 341 23.88 -5.26 7.17
N LEU A 342 22.68 -5.70 6.79
CA LEU A 342 22.34 -6.02 5.40
C LEU A 342 22.49 -4.79 4.49
N VAL A 343 21.87 -3.67 4.86
CA VAL A 343 21.91 -2.44 4.05
C VAL A 343 23.33 -1.90 3.93
N ARG A 344 24.10 -1.90 5.02
CA ARG A 344 25.49 -1.48 5.06
C ARG A 344 26.36 -2.37 4.19
N ASN A 345 26.21 -3.68 4.28
CA ASN A 345 26.96 -4.63 3.45
C ASN A 345 26.68 -4.43 1.97
N PHE A 346 25.42 -4.20 1.60
CA PHE A 346 25.06 -3.83 0.23
C PHE A 346 25.77 -2.54 -0.23
N VAL A 347 25.68 -1.45 0.55
CA VAL A 347 26.32 -0.17 0.21
C VAL A 347 27.83 -0.35 0.05
N MET A 348 28.47 -1.05 0.99
CA MET A 348 29.91 -1.28 0.95
C MET A 348 30.32 -2.18 -0.20
N GLN A 349 29.60 -3.27 -0.47
CA GLN A 349 29.85 -4.15 -1.61
C GLN A 349 29.73 -3.41 -2.94
N MET A 350 28.66 -2.62 -3.11
CA MET A 350 28.49 -1.79 -4.31
C MET A 350 29.63 -0.81 -4.48
N LEU A 351 30.07 -0.13 -3.42
CA LEU A 351 31.14 0.87 -3.51
C LEU A 351 32.55 0.26 -3.58
N SER A 352 32.74 -0.98 -3.11
CA SER A 352 34.00 -1.73 -3.24
C SER A 352 34.16 -2.44 -4.59
N THR A 353 33.10 -2.57 -5.38
CA THR A 353 33.17 -3.22 -6.70
C THR A 353 33.85 -2.29 -7.70
N ASP A 354 34.91 -2.74 -8.35
CA ASP A 354 35.58 -1.94 -9.38
C ASP A 354 34.75 -1.91 -10.67
N PHE A 355 34.20 -0.75 -10.99
CA PHE A 355 33.44 -0.51 -12.22
C PHE A 355 34.28 0.20 -13.27
N GLU A 356 34.35 -0.40 -14.47
CA GLU A 356 35.00 0.20 -15.64
C GLU A 356 34.31 1.50 -16.08
N ASN A 357 32.98 1.53 -16.07
CA ASN A 357 32.16 2.65 -16.53
C ASN A 357 30.76 2.65 -15.87
N VAL A 358 29.97 3.69 -16.17
CA VAL A 358 28.61 3.84 -15.63
C VAL A 358 27.67 2.73 -16.09
N SER A 359 27.79 2.25 -17.34
CA SER A 359 26.98 1.13 -17.82
C SER A 359 27.21 -0.15 -17.01
N LYS A 360 28.45 -0.45 -16.59
CA LYS A 360 28.75 -1.62 -15.74
C LYS A 360 28.16 -1.49 -14.34
N MET A 361 28.17 -0.29 -13.75
CA MET A 361 27.48 -0.03 -12.48
C MET A 361 25.96 -0.23 -12.63
N LYS A 362 25.38 0.31 -13.70
CA LYS A 362 23.95 0.14 -14.02
C LYS A 362 23.60 -1.35 -14.19
N GLU A 363 24.42 -2.12 -14.90
CA GLU A 363 24.23 -3.57 -15.10
C GLU A 363 24.25 -4.32 -13.77
N ARG A 364 25.16 -3.98 -12.84
CA ARG A 364 25.19 -4.61 -11.52
C ARG A 364 23.92 -4.31 -10.70
N ILE A 365 23.48 -3.05 -10.68
CA ILE A 365 22.24 -2.65 -9.98
C ILE A 365 21.03 -3.34 -10.61
N LEU A 366 20.99 -3.42 -11.95
CA LEU A 366 19.93 -4.13 -12.67
C LEU A 366 19.89 -5.61 -12.29
N TYR A 367 21.05 -6.28 -12.26
CA TYR A 367 21.16 -7.68 -11.86
C TYR A 367 20.61 -7.89 -10.44
N MET A 368 20.96 -7.01 -9.50
CA MET A 368 20.44 -7.07 -8.13
C MET A 368 18.92 -6.97 -8.10
N ALA A 369 18.35 -5.96 -8.77
CA ALA A 369 16.91 -5.76 -8.84
C ALA A 369 16.16 -6.92 -9.52
N GLN A 370 16.82 -7.67 -10.41
CA GLN A 370 16.22 -8.80 -11.13
C GLN A 370 16.34 -10.14 -10.39
N HIS A 371 17.43 -10.33 -9.65
CA HIS A 371 17.85 -11.66 -9.18
C HIS A 371 18.17 -11.75 -7.70
N GLU A 372 18.65 -10.69 -7.05
CA GLU A 372 19.11 -10.73 -5.65
C GLU A 372 18.10 -10.13 -4.67
N THR A 373 17.20 -9.26 -5.13
CA THR A 373 16.15 -8.68 -4.28
C THR A 373 14.99 -9.65 -4.09
N ASP A 374 14.72 -9.98 -2.83
CA ASP A 374 13.57 -10.75 -2.36
C ASP A 374 12.73 -9.95 -1.33
N GLU A 375 11.68 -10.57 -0.79
CA GLU A 375 10.79 -9.91 0.17
C GLU A 375 11.48 -9.61 1.52
N GLU A 376 12.41 -10.46 1.95
CA GLU A 376 13.08 -10.34 3.25
C GLU A 376 14.13 -9.22 3.23
N SER A 377 14.94 -9.17 2.18
CA SER A 377 15.84 -8.07 1.92
C SER A 377 15.06 -6.76 1.80
N LEU A 378 13.97 -6.70 1.02
CA LEU A 378 13.14 -5.49 0.89
C LEU A 378 12.55 -5.02 2.24
N LYS A 379 12.11 -5.95 3.11
CA LYS A 379 11.69 -5.62 4.48
C LYS A 379 12.84 -5.01 5.29
N SER A 380 14.03 -5.57 5.19
CA SER A 380 15.23 -5.06 5.87
C SER A 380 15.58 -3.63 5.43
N TYR A 381 15.56 -3.36 4.11
CA TYR A 381 15.76 -1.99 3.60
C TYR A 381 14.68 -1.03 4.14
N ASN A 382 13.42 -1.46 4.21
CA ASN A 382 12.33 -0.65 4.75
C ASN A 382 12.52 -0.33 6.23
N VAL A 383 12.93 -1.33 7.05
CA VAL A 383 13.22 -1.13 8.48
C VAL A 383 14.27 -0.03 8.65
N VAL A 384 15.37 -0.09 7.90
CA VAL A 384 16.44 0.91 7.97
C VAL A 384 15.97 2.28 7.51
N CYS A 385 15.28 2.37 6.37
CA CYS A 385 14.81 3.64 5.83
C CYS A 385 13.78 4.33 6.74
N LEU A 386 12.85 3.56 7.33
CA LEU A 386 11.83 4.08 8.23
C LEU A 386 12.35 4.41 9.63
N SER A 387 13.37 3.67 10.10
CA SER A 387 13.92 3.81 11.44
C SER A 387 15.24 4.59 11.49
N TRP A 388 15.66 5.21 10.38
CA TRP A 388 17.01 5.76 10.24
C TRP A 388 17.39 6.73 11.36
N GLU A 389 16.52 7.67 11.72
CA GLU A 389 16.81 8.62 12.81
C GLU A 389 16.91 7.94 14.18
N SER A 390 16.16 6.86 14.39
CA SER A 390 16.29 6.08 15.63
C SER A 390 17.58 5.29 15.64
N ILE A 391 17.92 4.63 14.52
CA ILE A 391 19.21 3.93 14.35
C ILE A 391 20.38 4.88 14.61
N VAL A 392 20.38 6.07 14.01
CA VAL A 392 21.45 7.06 14.20
C VAL A 392 21.52 7.53 15.65
N ARG A 393 20.39 7.74 16.34
CA ARG A 393 20.38 8.10 17.76
C ARG A 393 20.90 6.96 18.64
N ASP A 394 20.41 5.75 18.41
CA ASP A 394 20.79 4.54 19.15
C ASP A 394 22.32 4.29 19.04
N VAL A 395 22.90 4.61 17.88
CA VAL A 395 24.33 4.51 17.58
C VAL A 395 25.18 5.63 18.20
N ILE A 396 24.62 6.84 18.39
CA ILE A 396 25.33 8.01 18.94
C ILE A 396 25.23 8.09 20.46
N ASP A 397 24.08 7.71 21.05
CA ASP A 397 23.84 7.74 22.50
C ASP A 397 23.04 6.49 22.96
N PRO A 398 23.73 5.35 23.13
CA PRO A 398 23.10 4.09 23.55
C PRO A 398 22.50 4.17 24.96
N GLN A 399 23.07 5.02 25.83
CA GLN A 399 22.70 5.12 27.25
C GLN A 399 21.46 5.99 27.47
N GLY A 400 21.27 7.05 26.68
CA GLY A 400 20.08 7.90 26.73
C GLY A 400 18.77 7.15 26.44
N TRP A 401 18.79 6.15 25.55
CA TRP A 401 17.60 5.37 25.20
C TRP A 401 17.24 4.29 26.24
N ILE A 402 18.23 3.60 26.82
CA ILE A 402 18.00 2.67 27.93
C ILE A 402 17.37 3.43 29.11
N HIS A 403 17.87 4.63 29.40
CA HIS A 403 17.32 5.50 30.43
C HIS A 403 15.87 5.95 30.12
N GLN A 404 15.57 6.29 28.86
CA GLN A 404 14.21 6.66 28.44
C GLN A 404 13.24 5.47 28.59
N LYS A 405 13.65 4.26 28.19
CA LYS A 405 12.84 3.04 28.35
C LYS A 405 12.65 2.64 29.80
N ASP A 406 13.71 2.68 30.61
CA ASP A 406 13.63 2.34 32.04
C ASP A 406 12.73 3.36 32.79
N LYS A 407 12.77 4.64 32.41
CA LYS A 407 11.85 5.68 32.90
C LYS A 407 10.40 5.42 32.49
N GLU A 408 10.15 5.17 31.21
CA GLU A 408 8.80 4.84 30.71
C GLU A 408 8.26 3.55 31.35
N PHE A 409 9.13 2.61 31.70
CA PHE A 409 8.78 1.36 32.35
C PHE A 409 8.41 1.57 33.82
N LEU A 410 9.18 2.38 34.56
CA LEU A 410 8.84 2.78 35.93
C LEU A 410 7.46 3.46 36.01
N GLU A 411 7.12 4.30 35.04
CA GLU A 411 5.81 4.99 34.98
C GLU A 411 4.62 4.03 34.76
N ARG A 412 4.88 2.83 34.22
CA ARG A 412 3.88 1.77 33.95
C ARG A 412 3.60 0.87 35.15
N ILE A 413 4.47 0.85 36.16
CA ILE A 413 4.28 0.04 37.37
C ILE A 413 3.11 0.62 38.18
N ARG A 414 2.10 -0.22 38.44
CA ARG A 414 0.88 0.18 39.17
C ARG A 414 0.79 -0.44 40.53
N THR A 415 1.23 -1.66 40.73
CA THR A 415 1.10 -2.34 42.03
C THR A 415 2.33 -3.17 42.31
N VAL A 416 2.85 -3.08 43.54
CA VAL A 416 3.89 -3.97 44.05
C VAL A 416 3.32 -4.66 45.28
N HIS A 417 3.30 -5.99 45.29
CA HIS A 417 2.76 -6.79 46.39
C HIS A 417 3.84 -7.70 46.96
N PHE A 418 3.95 -7.71 48.28
CA PHE A 418 4.85 -8.59 49.02
C PHE A 418 4.04 -9.75 49.63
N GLY A 419 4.44 -10.98 49.33
CA GLY A 419 3.84 -12.22 49.84
C GLY A 419 4.31 -12.57 51.26
N ASP A 420 3.91 -13.75 51.76
CA ASP A 420 4.30 -14.21 53.10
C ASP A 420 5.77 -14.70 53.13
N GLU A 421 6.60 -14.05 53.95
CA GLU A 421 8.02 -14.36 54.16
C GLU A 421 8.28 -15.79 54.68
N LYS A 422 7.25 -16.47 55.19
CA LYS A 422 7.33 -17.84 55.73
C LYS A 422 7.21 -18.93 54.66
N LEU A 423 6.92 -18.58 53.40
CA LEU A 423 6.77 -19.55 52.32
C LEU A 423 8.13 -20.11 51.86
N ALA A 424 8.17 -21.43 51.60
CA ALA A 424 9.39 -22.14 51.20
C ALA A 424 9.92 -21.75 49.80
N GLN A 425 9.07 -21.18 48.95
CA GLN A 425 9.43 -20.70 47.61
C GLN A 425 9.45 -19.17 47.58
N ARG A 426 10.61 -18.59 47.90
CA ARG A 426 10.83 -17.13 47.92
C ARG A 426 10.73 -16.44 46.55
N ASN A 427 10.78 -17.21 45.45
CA ASN A 427 10.79 -16.67 44.09
C ASN A 427 9.48 -15.97 43.67
N ASN A 428 8.41 -16.08 44.48
CA ASN A 428 7.12 -15.40 44.27
C ASN A 428 6.82 -14.38 45.38
N TYR A 429 7.83 -14.00 46.16
CA TYR A 429 7.66 -13.08 47.29
C TYR A 429 7.28 -11.66 46.84
N ILE A 430 7.69 -11.23 45.65
CA ILE A 430 7.36 -9.90 45.11
C ILE A 430 6.57 -10.11 43.81
N THR A 431 5.36 -9.54 43.75
CA THR A 431 4.52 -9.55 42.55
C THR A 431 4.32 -8.11 42.07
N ILE A 432 4.61 -7.84 40.80
CA ILE A 432 4.55 -6.49 40.24
C ILE A 432 3.54 -6.44 39.12
N GLY A 433 2.46 -5.70 39.36
CA GLY A 433 1.47 -5.39 38.35
C GLY A 433 1.83 -4.12 37.59
N TYR A 434 1.83 -4.18 36.27
CA TYR A 434 2.10 -3.04 35.39
C TYR A 434 1.08 -2.94 34.24
N VAL A 435 1.00 -1.76 33.63
CA VAL A 435 0.12 -1.50 32.47
C VAL A 435 0.92 -1.58 31.18
N LYS A 436 0.50 -2.46 30.27
CA LYS A 436 1.20 -2.75 29.02
C LYS A 436 1.21 -1.58 28.02
N ASN A 437 0.10 -0.84 27.92
CA ASN A 437 -0.10 0.22 26.94
C ASN A 437 -0.13 1.60 27.63
N TYR A 438 1.03 2.25 27.71
CA TYR A 438 1.13 3.64 28.16
C TYR A 438 1.21 4.54 26.93
N GLY A 439 0.11 5.21 26.57
CA GLY A 439 0.12 6.15 25.44
C GLY A 439 -1.20 6.42 24.72
N ASP A 440 -2.24 5.59 24.89
CA ASP A 440 -3.53 5.87 24.24
C ASP A 440 -4.44 6.66 25.18
N GLU A 441 -4.28 7.98 25.16
CA GLU A 441 -5.33 8.89 25.63
C GLU A 441 -6.64 8.53 24.91
N LYS A 442 -7.65 8.12 25.70
CA LYS A 442 -9.07 7.84 25.36
C LYS A 442 -9.47 6.37 25.21
N SER A 443 -9.15 5.53 26.18
CA SER A 443 -10.04 4.40 26.47
C SER A 443 -10.34 4.31 27.97
N GLU A 444 -11.59 4.62 28.34
CA GLU A 444 -12.20 4.29 29.63
C GLU A 444 -12.48 2.77 29.70
N GLY A 445 -11.45 1.96 29.45
CA GLY A 445 -11.48 0.51 29.60
C GLY A 445 -10.54 0.12 30.73
N LYS A 446 -11.01 -0.72 31.66
CA LYS A 446 -10.22 -1.26 32.78
C LYS A 446 -8.80 -1.62 32.31
N ASP A 447 -7.79 -0.88 32.80
CA ASP A 447 -6.38 -1.17 32.57
C ASP A 447 -6.13 -2.66 32.88
N GLN A 448 -5.75 -3.45 31.88
CA GLN A 448 -5.31 -4.82 32.11
C GLN A 448 -3.96 -4.77 32.82
N ILE A 449 -3.97 -5.07 34.12
CA ILE A 449 -2.77 -5.18 34.94
C ILE A 449 -2.18 -6.57 34.68
N GLU A 450 -1.03 -6.62 34.02
CA GLU A 450 -0.25 -7.85 33.83
C GLU A 450 0.79 -7.97 34.97
N VAL A 451 1.07 -9.21 35.38
CA VAL A 451 2.12 -9.51 36.37
C VAL A 451 3.46 -9.64 35.65
N LEU A 452 4.42 -8.81 36.05
CA LEU A 452 5.77 -8.81 35.52
C LEU A 452 6.53 -10.06 35.97
N ALA A 453 7.37 -10.61 35.08
CA ALA A 453 8.24 -11.71 35.42
C ALA A 453 9.33 -11.25 36.41
N HIS A 454 9.61 -12.09 37.40
CA HIS A 454 10.50 -11.76 38.51
C HIS A 454 11.93 -11.39 38.07
N ASN A 455 12.46 -12.10 37.07
CA ASN A 455 13.77 -11.84 36.47
C ASN A 455 13.87 -10.49 35.75
N GLU A 456 12.79 -10.04 35.10
CA GLU A 456 12.74 -8.77 34.39
C GLU A 456 12.76 -7.60 35.39
N PHE A 457 12.11 -7.77 36.54
CA PHE A 457 12.18 -6.79 37.62
C PHE A 457 13.57 -6.72 38.27
N GLU A 458 14.20 -7.86 38.53
CA GLU A 458 15.57 -7.89 39.09
C GLU A 458 16.55 -7.18 38.18
N GLN A 459 16.51 -7.44 36.87
CA GLN A 459 17.37 -6.76 35.90
C GLN A 459 17.11 -5.25 35.86
N LEU A 460 15.86 -4.82 35.97
CA LEU A 460 15.52 -3.39 36.06
C LEU A 460 16.11 -2.75 37.33
N MET A 461 15.95 -3.41 38.48
CA MET A 461 16.47 -2.91 39.75
C MET A 461 17.98 -2.87 39.78
N ASP A 462 18.65 -3.88 39.24
CA ASP A 462 20.11 -3.92 39.13
C ASP A 462 20.62 -2.77 38.24
N ARG A 463 19.96 -2.48 37.11
CA ARG A 463 20.29 -1.34 36.23
C ARG A 463 20.08 0.01 36.94
N LEU A 464 18.98 0.17 37.68
CA LEU A 464 18.68 1.40 38.43
C LEU A 464 19.65 1.63 39.59
N LEU A 465 20.02 0.57 40.31
CA LEU A 465 21.00 0.64 41.40
C LEU A 465 22.40 0.98 40.87
N LEU A 466 22.81 0.37 39.76
CA LEU A 466 24.10 0.67 39.13
C LEU A 466 24.18 2.15 38.73
N PHE A 467 23.10 2.70 38.19
CA PHE A 467 22.98 4.11 37.83
C PHE A 467 23.09 5.03 39.06
N MET A 468 22.34 4.76 40.14
CA MET A 468 22.43 5.52 41.39
C MET A 468 23.83 5.55 42.00
N THR A 469 24.63 4.52 41.77
CA THR A 469 26.00 4.43 42.27
C THR A 469 27.07 4.99 41.32
N GLY A 470 26.73 5.17 40.04
CA GLY A 470 27.66 5.66 39.02
C GLY A 470 28.00 7.16 39.12
N GLU A 471 27.13 7.97 39.72
CA GLU A 471 27.35 9.42 39.89
C GLU A 471 28.07 9.81 41.20
N SER A 472 28.24 8.87 42.16
CA SER A 472 28.92 9.15 43.42
C SER A 472 30.34 8.57 43.42
N GLU A 473 31.37 9.40 43.28
CA GLU A 473 32.79 9.03 43.30
C GLU A 473 33.30 8.38 44.62
N SER A 474 32.43 7.95 45.53
CA SER A 474 32.78 7.63 46.93
C SER A 474 32.36 6.24 47.44
N ILE A 475 31.96 5.29 46.61
CA ILE A 475 31.39 4.02 47.12
C ILE A 475 32.19 2.79 46.67
N ASN A 476 32.60 1.97 47.67
CA ASN A 476 33.14 0.63 47.50
C ASN A 476 32.15 -0.24 46.70
N SER A 477 32.51 -0.55 45.46
CA SER A 477 31.77 -1.43 44.54
C SER A 477 31.60 -2.88 45.07
N GLU A 478 32.36 -3.27 46.09
CA GLU A 478 32.29 -4.60 46.72
C GLU A 478 31.01 -4.85 47.55
N ALA A 479 30.29 -3.79 47.97
CA ALA A 479 29.05 -3.95 48.74
C ALA A 479 27.84 -4.37 47.87
N LEU A 480 27.87 -4.09 46.56
CA LEU A 480 26.78 -4.44 45.63
C LEU A 480 26.94 -5.85 45.05
N THR A 481 28.16 -6.37 44.97
CA THR A 481 28.43 -7.73 44.47
C THR A 481 28.16 -8.83 45.51
N THR A 482 27.91 -8.47 46.77
CA THR A 482 27.65 -9.41 47.87
C THR A 482 26.20 -9.44 48.36
N ASN A 483 25.33 -8.57 47.84
CA ASN A 483 23.93 -8.57 48.21
C ASN A 483 23.18 -9.69 47.47
N LYS A 484 22.59 -10.60 48.25
CA LYS A 484 21.48 -11.45 47.79
C LYS A 484 20.54 -10.60 46.93
N GLY A 485 20.14 -11.05 45.74
CA GLY A 485 19.19 -10.32 44.89
C GLY A 485 17.97 -9.86 45.70
N ILE A 486 17.36 -8.72 45.36
CA ILE A 486 16.25 -8.10 46.12
C ILE A 486 15.13 -9.09 46.47
N SER A 487 14.95 -10.13 45.67
CA SER A 487 14.03 -11.25 45.88
C SER A 487 14.33 -12.17 47.05
N LEU A 488 15.59 -12.24 47.47
CA LEU A 488 16.09 -13.04 48.57
C LEU A 488 16.29 -12.21 49.84
N MET A 489 16.16 -10.88 49.72
CA MET A 489 16.16 -9.93 50.82
C MET A 489 14.85 -10.06 51.62
N THR A 490 14.96 -10.15 52.94
CA THR A 490 13.82 -9.98 53.84
C THR A 490 13.35 -8.52 53.85
N ALA A 491 12.15 -8.23 54.34
CA ALA A 491 11.71 -6.84 54.53
C ALA A 491 12.71 -6.03 55.38
N GLN A 492 13.40 -6.68 56.32
CA GLN A 492 14.45 -6.04 57.12
C GLN A 492 15.72 -5.75 56.32
N ASP A 493 16.10 -6.64 55.39
CA ASP A 493 17.25 -6.43 54.50
C ASP A 493 16.98 -5.28 53.53
N VAL A 494 15.77 -5.21 52.96
CA VAL A 494 15.33 -4.08 52.12
C VAL A 494 15.31 -2.78 52.93
N TYR A 495 14.77 -2.81 54.15
CA TYR A 495 14.79 -1.64 55.04
C TYR A 495 16.22 -1.15 55.32
N ASN A 496 17.15 -2.08 55.61
CA ASN A 496 18.56 -1.75 55.84
C ASN A 496 19.24 -1.23 54.57
N LEU A 497 18.88 -1.75 53.40
CA LEU A 497 19.34 -1.25 52.10
C LEU A 497 18.92 0.22 51.90
N PHE A 498 17.63 0.53 52.07
CA PHE A 498 17.16 1.91 51.94
C PHE A 498 17.81 2.86 52.96
N LEU A 499 18.03 2.42 54.19
CA LEU A 499 18.80 3.21 55.18
C LEU A 499 20.25 3.42 54.77
N SER A 500 20.90 2.43 54.16
CA SER A 500 22.28 2.57 53.66
C SER A 500 22.40 3.60 52.53
N PHE A 501 21.31 3.87 51.81
CA PHE A 501 21.22 4.86 50.73
C PHE A 501 20.47 6.15 51.14
N GLU A 502 20.24 6.38 52.44
CA GLU A 502 19.44 7.49 52.95
C GLU A 502 19.93 8.86 52.42
N LYS A 503 21.25 9.08 52.35
CA LYS A 503 21.81 10.33 51.82
C LYS A 503 21.51 10.55 50.35
N GLN A 504 21.59 9.52 49.50
CA GLN A 504 21.24 9.66 48.08
C GLN A 504 19.73 9.88 47.90
N LEU A 505 18.91 9.18 48.68
CA LEU A 505 17.46 9.31 48.61
C LEU A 505 16.99 10.70 49.07
N ILE A 506 17.61 11.28 50.10
CA ILE A 506 17.41 12.66 50.52
C ILE A 506 17.79 13.65 49.40
N THR A 507 18.92 13.39 48.73
CA THR A 507 19.40 14.22 47.60
C THR A 507 18.45 14.13 46.39
N ALA A 508 17.85 12.97 46.16
CA ALA A 508 16.83 12.74 45.14
C ALA A 508 15.42 13.26 45.52
N GLY A 509 15.25 13.88 46.69
CA GLY A 509 14.02 14.56 47.11
C GLY A 509 13.22 13.87 48.22
N LEU A 510 13.63 12.68 48.69
CA LEU A 510 12.94 11.94 49.76
C LEU A 510 13.39 12.42 51.15
N LYS A 511 12.67 13.40 51.72
CA LYS A 511 13.08 14.09 52.95
C LYS A 511 13.02 13.26 54.23
N ASP A 512 12.18 12.22 54.29
CA ASP A 512 12.04 11.34 55.45
C ASP A 512 11.87 9.88 54.98
N VAL A 513 13.01 9.22 54.80
CA VAL A 513 13.10 7.82 54.32
C VAL A 513 12.44 6.86 55.33
N GLY A 514 12.52 7.16 56.63
CA GLY A 514 11.91 6.35 57.69
C GLY A 514 10.38 6.35 57.64
N GLU A 515 9.78 7.53 57.43
CA GLU A 515 8.32 7.66 57.27
C GLU A 515 7.82 6.98 55.99
N GLY A 516 8.54 7.14 54.87
CA GLY A 516 8.22 6.49 53.60
C GLY A 516 8.25 4.97 53.68
N LEU A 517 9.25 4.40 54.36
CA LEU A 517 9.37 2.95 54.59
C LEU A 517 8.29 2.41 55.53
N ARG A 518 7.90 3.18 56.56
CA ARG A 518 6.78 2.82 57.44
C ARG A 518 5.46 2.75 56.66
N GLN A 519 5.20 3.73 55.79
CA GLN A 519 3.99 3.75 54.96
C GLN A 519 3.96 2.64 53.91
N LEU A 520 5.10 2.27 53.33
CA LEU A 520 5.26 1.12 52.42
C LEU A 520 4.96 -0.21 53.11
N ARG A 521 5.30 -0.35 54.40
CA ARG A 521 5.08 -1.57 55.19
C ARG A 521 3.61 -1.78 55.56
N GLU A 522 2.85 -0.70 55.69
CA GLU A 522 1.47 -0.74 56.19
C GLU A 522 0.41 -0.66 55.06
N ARG A 523 0.78 -0.37 53.80
CA ARG A 523 -0.19 -0.10 52.72
C ARG A 523 0.28 -0.60 51.34
N ASN A 524 -0.66 -1.03 50.49
CA ASN A 524 -0.41 -1.25 49.05
C ASN A 524 -0.17 0.11 48.35
N ILE A 525 1.07 0.39 47.94
CA ILE A 525 1.44 1.65 47.28
C ILE A 525 1.62 1.42 45.77
N THR A 526 1.05 2.33 44.97
CA THR A 526 1.20 2.35 43.51
C THR A 526 2.35 3.26 43.09
N GLY A 527 2.97 3.03 41.92
CA GLY A 527 4.08 3.86 41.43
C GLY A 527 3.74 5.35 41.33
N LYS A 528 2.50 5.69 40.93
CA LYS A 528 1.98 7.08 40.95
C LYS A 528 1.91 7.68 42.35
N LYS A 529 1.51 6.90 43.35
CA LYS A 529 1.41 7.33 44.75
C LYS A 529 2.79 7.52 45.38
N LEU A 530 3.78 6.75 44.93
CA LEU A 530 5.17 6.88 45.33
C LEU A 530 5.81 8.16 44.74
N ILE A 531 5.50 8.49 43.49
CA ILE A 531 5.92 9.75 42.84
C ILE A 531 5.27 10.96 43.52
N SER A 532 3.97 10.91 43.87
CA SER A 532 3.32 12.02 44.59
C SER A 532 3.89 12.23 46.00
N LEU A 533 4.20 11.14 46.72
CA LEU A 533 4.84 11.21 48.04
C LEU A 533 6.25 11.82 47.98
N ALA A 534 6.99 11.60 46.89
CA ALA A 534 8.31 12.21 46.67
C ALA A 534 8.23 13.69 46.23
N SER A 535 7.07 14.14 45.73
CA SER A 535 6.90 15.47 45.12
C SER A 535 6.28 16.52 46.06
N ASP A 536 5.52 16.10 47.08
CA ASP A 536 4.82 17.03 47.97
C ASP A 536 5.65 17.40 49.22
N SER A 537 6.12 18.66 49.25
CA SER A 537 6.84 19.25 50.38
C SER A 537 5.95 20.05 51.34
N LYS A 538 4.62 20.00 51.19
CA LYS A 538 3.67 20.68 52.08
C LYS A 538 2.39 19.87 52.29
N GLY A 539 2.14 19.50 53.54
CA GLY A 539 0.78 19.40 54.07
C GLY A 539 0.32 18.00 54.44
N ASN A 540 0.42 17.69 55.73
CA ASN A 540 -0.34 16.66 56.44
C ASN A 540 -1.89 16.79 56.28
N ASP A 541 -2.39 17.79 55.54
CA ASP A 541 -3.81 18.09 55.40
C ASP A 541 -4.45 17.46 54.15
N ILE A 542 -3.72 17.24 53.04
CA ILE A 542 -4.26 16.58 51.83
C ILE A 542 -4.52 15.08 52.09
N LEU A 543 -3.72 14.47 52.97
CA LEU A 543 -3.89 13.08 53.41
C LEU A 543 -5.09 12.88 54.37
N LYS A 544 -5.70 13.93 54.91
CA LYS A 544 -6.95 13.80 55.70
C LYS A 544 -8.20 13.94 54.83
N GLU A 545 -8.16 14.76 53.79
CA GLU A 545 -9.30 14.91 52.87
C GLU A 545 -9.44 13.74 51.89
N MET A 546 -8.34 13.12 51.43
CA MET A 546 -8.40 11.97 50.52
C MET A 546 -8.77 10.63 51.19
N PHE A 547 -8.84 10.56 52.53
CA PHE A 547 -9.10 9.32 53.29
C PHE A 547 -10.43 9.33 54.06
N ASN A 548 -11.20 10.41 54.02
CA ASN A 548 -12.55 10.48 54.62
C ASN A 548 -13.67 10.05 53.66
N SER A 549 -13.38 9.58 52.45
CA SER A 549 -14.40 9.19 51.48
C SER A 549 -14.77 7.70 51.46
N ASP A 550 -14.17 6.85 52.31
CA ASP A 550 -14.48 5.40 52.37
C ASP A 550 -14.66 4.89 53.80
N ILE A 551 -15.52 5.55 54.59
CA ILE A 551 -16.18 4.90 55.72
C ILE A 551 -17.63 4.67 55.32
N SER A 552 -17.95 3.44 54.96
CA SER A 552 -19.33 2.98 54.83
C SER A 552 -20.02 3.09 56.20
N GLU A 553 -20.98 4.00 56.33
CA GLU A 553 -21.99 3.89 57.38
C GLU A 553 -22.84 2.65 57.09
N ASP A 554 -22.74 1.66 57.99
CA ASP A 554 -23.73 0.61 58.17
C ASP A 554 -25.13 1.24 58.25
N ASN A 555 -26.01 0.89 57.31
CA ASN A 555 -27.44 1.12 57.48
C ASN A 555 -28.12 -0.25 57.67
N PRO A 556 -28.71 -0.51 58.84
CA PRO A 556 -29.25 -1.81 59.17
C PRO A 556 -30.57 -2.06 58.44
N LEU A 557 -30.75 -3.30 58.00
CA LEU A 557 -32.05 -3.89 57.71
C LEU A 557 -33.06 -3.57 58.83
N LYS A 558 -34.15 -2.88 58.49
CA LYS A 558 -35.44 -3.01 59.19
C LYS A 558 -36.57 -3.27 58.18
N GLN A 559 -37.37 -4.25 58.58
CA GLN A 559 -38.44 -4.96 57.89
C GLN A 559 -39.72 -4.13 57.67
N GLU A 560 -40.52 -4.56 56.68
CA GLU A 560 -42.00 -4.65 56.59
C GLU A 560 -42.33 -4.88 55.09
N ILE A 561 -43.06 -5.87 54.57
CA ILE A 561 -43.93 -6.97 55.03
C ILE A 561 -43.62 -8.19 54.15
#